data_AF-A0A6N7AEJ0-F1
#
_entry.id   AF-A0A6N7AEJ0-F1
#
_cell.length_a   1.000
_cell.length_b   1.000
_cell.length_c   1.000
_cell.angle_alpha   90.00
_cell.angle_beta   90.00
_cell.angle_gamma   90.00
#
_symmetry.space_group_name_H-M   'P 1'
#
loop_
_entity.id
_entity.type
_entity.pdbx_description
1 polymer ?
#
loop_
_entity_poly.entity_id
_entity_poly.type
_entity_poly.pdbx_seq_one_letter_code
_entity_poly.pdbx_strand_id
1 'polypeptide(L)'
;MVVPVPLHRLRLFMRRYNQAALLALEIQRQTGVPAAVDLLQRTRATASQGNFDHWGRWRNVRGVFRVTRPEAVRGKTVVVVDDVLTTGATVTECACTLLAAGARSVDVLALTRVIVPVGEKR
;
A
#
# COMPACT_ATOMS: atom_id res chain seq x y z
N MET A 1 5.95 -12.90 1.57
CA MET A 1 4.49 -12.87 1.29
C MET A 1 4.16 -11.58 0.57
N VAL A 2 3.07 -11.54 -0.17
CA VAL A 2 2.63 -10.37 -0.94
C VAL A 2 1.43 -9.72 -0.24
N VAL A 3 1.44 -8.41 -0.09
CA VAL A 3 0.35 -7.64 0.53
C VAL A 3 0.01 -6.45 -0.35
N PRO A 4 -1.22 -6.31 -0.84
CA PRO A 4 -1.60 -5.15 -1.63
C PRO A 4 -1.82 -3.92 -0.75
N VAL A 5 -1.60 -2.72 -1.31
CA VAL A 5 -2.09 -1.47 -0.70
C VAL A 5 -3.62 -1.53 -0.61
N PRO A 6 -4.21 -1.34 0.58
CA PRO A 6 -5.66 -1.47 0.75
C PRO A 6 -6.41 -0.21 0.34
N LEU A 7 -7.57 -0.39 -0.29
CA LEU A 7 -8.55 0.68 -0.48
C LEU A 7 -9.42 0.84 0.78
N HIS A 8 -9.94 2.05 1.00
CA HIS A 8 -10.99 2.25 1.99
C HIS A 8 -12.28 1.52 1.55
N ARG A 9 -13.02 0.93 2.49
CA ARG A 9 -14.24 0.13 2.22
C ARG A 9 -15.24 0.79 1.26
N LEU A 10 -15.49 2.10 1.43
CA LEU A 10 -16.41 2.85 0.57
C LEU A 10 -15.89 2.93 -0.88
N ARG A 11 -14.58 3.11 -1.05
CA ARG A 11 -13.96 3.17 -2.38
C ARG A 11 -13.95 1.79 -3.03
N LEU A 12 -13.69 0.73 -2.26
CA LEU A 12 -13.78 -0.64 -2.74
C LEU A 12 -15.20 -0.96 -3.21
N PHE A 13 -16.23 -0.55 -2.45
CA PHE A 13 -17.63 -0.73 -2.84
C PHE A 13 -17.96 -0.02 -4.16
N MET A 14 -17.61 1.26 -4.30
CA MET A 14 -17.86 2.03 -5.52
C MET A 14 -17.11 1.48 -6.73
N ARG A 15 -15.82 1.14 -6.54
CA ARG A 15 -14.94 0.68 -7.63
C ARG A 15 -15.10 -0.80 -7.94
N ARG A 16 -15.71 -1.58 -7.04
CA ARG A 16 -15.94 -3.04 -7.08
C ARG A 16 -14.70 -3.93 -7.06
N TYR A 17 -13.50 -3.35 -7.12
CA TYR A 17 -12.24 -4.08 -7.05
C TYR A 17 -11.10 -3.20 -6.52
N ASN A 18 -10.01 -3.85 -6.10
CA ASN A 18 -8.74 -3.21 -5.75
C ASN A 18 -7.66 -3.68 -6.73
N GLN A 19 -7.13 -2.76 -7.56
CA GLN A 19 -6.07 -3.02 -8.55
C GLN A 19 -4.87 -3.70 -7.93
N ALA A 20 -4.38 -3.17 -6.81
CA ALA A 20 -3.24 -3.72 -6.10
C ALA A 20 -3.51 -5.16 -5.63
N ALA A 21 -4.75 -5.46 -5.21
CA ALA A 21 -5.14 -6.81 -4.80
C ALA A 21 -5.18 -7.78 -5.98
N LEU A 22 -5.68 -7.34 -7.14
CA LEU A 22 -5.66 -8.15 -8.37
C LEU A 22 -4.22 -8.46 -8.80
N LEU A 23 -3.33 -7.46 -8.76
CA LEU A 23 -1.90 -7.66 -9.02
C LEU A 23 -1.26 -8.63 -8.02
N ALA A 24 -1.57 -8.49 -6.73
CA ALA A 24 -1.04 -9.39 -5.69
C ALA A 24 -1.49 -10.84 -5.88
N LEU A 25 -2.76 -11.06 -6.24
CA LEU A 25 -3.30 -12.40 -6.53
C LEU A 25 -2.65 -13.01 -7.78
N GLU A 26 -2.41 -12.21 -8.80
CA GLU A 26 -1.71 -12.66 -10.01
C GLU A 26 -0.24 -13.02 -9.72
N ILE A 27 0.45 -12.24 -8.89
CA ILE A 27 1.80 -12.58 -8.41
C ILE A 27 1.79 -13.91 -7.65
N GLN A 28 0.81 -14.14 -6.76
CA GLN A 28 0.67 -15.43 -6.10
C GLN A 28 0.48 -16.56 -7.10
N ARG A 29 -0.39 -16.37 -8.10
CA ARG A 29 -0.67 -17.36 -9.14
C ARG A 29 0.59 -17.75 -9.92
N GLN A 30 1.47 -16.80 -10.22
CA GLN A 30 2.69 -17.04 -10.98
C GLN A 30 3.87 -17.55 -10.16
N THR A 31 3.99 -17.11 -8.90
CA THR A 31 5.19 -17.36 -8.07
C THR A 31 4.98 -18.39 -6.96
N GLY A 32 3.72 -18.72 -6.63
CA GLY A 32 3.36 -19.51 -5.46
C GLY A 32 3.51 -18.78 -4.12
N VAL A 33 4.01 -17.54 -4.10
CA VAL A 33 4.15 -16.75 -2.86
C VAL A 33 2.77 -16.31 -2.38
N PRO A 34 2.37 -16.60 -1.12
CA PRO A 34 1.03 -16.26 -0.63
C PRO A 34 0.75 -14.76 -0.67
N ALA A 35 -0.40 -14.37 -1.21
CA ALA A 35 -0.96 -13.03 -1.17
C ALA A 35 -2.00 -12.92 -0.04
N ALA A 36 -1.81 -11.95 0.85
CA ALA A 36 -2.69 -11.70 1.99
C ALA A 36 -3.46 -10.39 1.77
N VAL A 37 -4.56 -10.47 1.02
CA VAL A 37 -5.34 -9.31 0.54
C VAL A 37 -6.15 -8.59 1.62
N ASP A 38 -6.33 -9.21 2.78
CA ASP A 38 -7.10 -8.74 3.94
C ASP A 38 -6.20 -8.37 5.14
N LEU A 39 -4.88 -8.49 4.98
CA LEU A 39 -3.91 -8.31 6.06
C LEU A 39 -3.72 -6.84 6.45
N LEU A 40 -3.66 -5.95 5.46
CA LEU A 40 -3.66 -4.51 5.65
C LEU A 40 -5.07 -3.96 5.42
N GLN A 41 -5.53 -3.12 6.34
CA GLN A 41 -6.81 -2.43 6.22
C GLN A 41 -6.64 -0.93 6.33
N ARG A 42 -7.38 -0.19 5.51
CA ARG A 42 -7.47 1.26 5.58
C ARG A 42 -8.63 1.67 6.50
N THR A 43 -8.30 2.22 7.66
CA THR A 43 -9.25 2.48 8.76
C THR A 43 -10.13 3.71 8.55
N ARG A 44 -9.57 4.76 7.92
CA ARG A 44 -10.30 6.00 7.60
C ARG A 44 -10.32 6.31 6.12
N ALA A 45 -11.40 6.96 5.67
CA ALA A 45 -11.42 7.57 4.35
C ALA A 45 -10.43 8.75 4.33
N THR A 46 -9.78 8.96 3.20
CA THR A 46 -8.94 10.13 2.98
C THR A 46 -9.34 10.77 1.66
N ALA A 47 -9.12 12.08 1.54
CA ALA A 47 -9.25 12.76 0.26
C ALA A 47 -8.29 12.14 -0.78
N SER A 48 -8.63 12.31 -2.06
CA SER A 48 -7.78 11.88 -3.17
C SER A 48 -6.42 12.57 -3.09
N GLN A 49 -5.34 11.84 -3.37
CA GLN A 49 -3.97 12.38 -3.31
C GLN A 49 -3.69 13.41 -4.42
N GLY A 50 -4.52 13.46 -5.47
CA GLY A 50 -4.34 14.37 -6.60
C GLY A 50 -4.32 15.85 -6.22
N ASN A 51 -5.04 16.21 -5.16
CA ASN A 51 -5.19 17.61 -4.73
C ASN A 51 -4.14 18.06 -3.70
N PHE A 52 -3.21 17.18 -3.32
CA PHE A 52 -2.18 17.49 -2.33
C PHE A 52 -0.80 17.60 -2.98
N ASP A 53 0.00 18.52 -2.46
CA ASP A 53 1.44 18.61 -2.64
C ASP A 53 2.13 17.41 -1.97
N HIS A 54 3.45 17.32 -2.11
CA HIS A 54 4.21 16.20 -1.57
C HIS A 54 3.94 15.99 -0.07
N TRP A 55 4.07 17.04 0.73
CA TRP A 55 3.88 16.97 2.19
C TRP A 55 2.43 16.72 2.60
N GLY A 56 1.47 17.31 1.89
CA GLY A 56 0.04 17.06 2.08
C GLY A 56 -0.28 15.58 1.86
N ARG A 57 0.33 14.93 0.86
CA ARG A 57 0.11 13.50 0.60
C ARG A 57 0.53 12.62 1.78
N TRP A 58 1.68 12.92 2.39
CA TRP A 58 2.19 12.24 3.59
C TRP A 58 1.25 12.40 4.78
N ARG A 59 0.84 13.65 5.08
CA ARG A 59 -0.08 13.94 6.19
C ARG A 59 -1.43 13.24 6.01
N ASN A 60 -1.93 13.20 4.77
CA ASN A 60 -3.23 12.62 4.44
C ASN A 60 -3.30 11.11 4.79
N VAL A 61 -2.23 10.35 4.53
CA VAL A 61 -2.18 8.89 4.80
C VAL A 61 -1.62 8.51 6.16
N ARG A 62 -1.04 9.43 6.92
CA ARG A 62 -0.46 9.08 8.23
C ARG A 62 -1.49 8.45 9.18
N GLY A 63 -1.18 7.30 9.75
CA GLY A 63 -1.98 6.55 10.71
C GLY A 63 -3.25 5.91 10.15
N VAL A 64 -3.38 5.78 8.81
CA VAL A 64 -4.63 5.29 8.20
C VAL A 64 -4.68 3.79 7.95
N PHE A 65 -3.57 3.08 8.20
CA PHE A 65 -3.49 1.65 7.99
C PHE A 65 -3.37 0.90 9.31
N ARG A 66 -3.88 -0.34 9.31
CA ARG A 66 -3.68 -1.30 10.41
C ARG A 66 -3.43 -2.69 9.85
N VAL A 67 -2.65 -3.48 10.57
CA VAL A 67 -2.54 -4.93 10.33
C VAL A 67 -3.65 -5.65 11.09
N THR A 68 -4.42 -6.48 10.41
CA THR A 68 -5.55 -7.22 11.01
C THR A 68 -5.11 -8.41 11.86
N ARG A 69 -3.97 -9.01 11.47
CA ARG A 69 -3.41 -10.24 12.02
C ARG A 69 -1.90 -10.10 12.22
N PRO A 70 -1.42 -9.39 13.27
CA PRO A 70 0.00 -9.10 13.46
C PRO A 70 0.90 -10.35 13.54
N GLU A 71 0.38 -11.45 14.08
CA GLU A 71 1.04 -12.76 14.12
C GLU A 71 1.34 -13.30 12.72
N ALA A 72 0.54 -12.95 11.72
CA ALA A 72 0.75 -13.39 10.35
C ALA A 72 1.96 -12.72 9.68
N VAL A 73 2.40 -11.54 10.14
CA VAL A 73 3.54 -10.78 9.57
C VAL A 73 4.83 -10.88 10.37
N ARG A 74 4.75 -11.24 11.65
CA ARG A 74 5.91 -11.24 12.55
C ARG A 74 7.07 -12.07 12.01
N GLY A 75 8.25 -11.45 11.90
CA GLY A 75 9.49 -12.07 11.41
C GLY A 75 9.53 -12.33 9.89
N LYS A 76 8.50 -11.95 9.14
CA LYS A 76 8.40 -12.24 7.70
C LYS A 76 8.91 -11.09 6.85
N THR A 77 9.38 -11.43 5.65
CA THR A 77 9.63 -10.48 4.57
C THR A 77 8.34 -10.29 3.77
N VAL A 78 7.93 -9.02 3.64
CA VAL A 78 6.67 -8.63 3.03
C VAL A 78 6.94 -7.78 1.79
N VAL A 79 6.30 -8.12 0.67
CA VAL A 79 6.30 -7.28 -0.54
C VAL A 79 4.98 -6.55 -0.60
N VAL A 80 5.01 -5.23 -0.47
CA VAL A 80 3.86 -4.36 -0.66
C VAL A 80 3.68 -4.08 -2.14
N VAL A 81 2.48 -4.34 -2.67
CA VAL A 81 2.15 -4.13 -4.08
C VAL A 81 1.21 -2.94 -4.25
N ASP A 82 1.50 -2.08 -5.21
CA ASP A 82 0.61 -0.98 -5.64
C ASP A 82 0.58 -0.88 -7.18
N ASP A 83 -0.44 -0.21 -7.73
CA ASP A 83 -0.50 0.04 -9.18
C ASP A 83 0.40 1.22 -9.59
N VAL A 84 0.35 2.33 -8.85
CA VAL A 84 1.07 3.57 -9.17
C VAL A 84 1.81 4.13 -7.96
N LEU A 85 3.14 4.12 -8.03
CA LEU A 85 4.02 4.81 -7.10
C LEU A 85 4.20 6.27 -7.50
N THR A 86 3.65 7.19 -6.70
CA THR A 86 3.87 8.63 -6.86
C THR A 86 4.94 9.16 -5.89
N THR A 87 4.55 9.84 -4.81
CA THR A 87 5.47 10.38 -3.79
C THR A 87 5.96 9.32 -2.80
N GLY A 88 5.49 8.08 -2.90
CA GLY A 88 5.76 7.03 -1.93
C GLY A 88 4.95 7.11 -0.64
N ALA A 89 4.25 8.22 -0.35
CA ALA A 89 3.54 8.43 0.92
C ALA A 89 2.65 7.25 1.33
N THR A 90 1.88 6.68 0.39
CA THR A 90 0.96 5.58 0.68
C THR A 90 1.69 4.28 1.00
N VAL A 91 2.62 3.86 0.14
CA VAL A 91 3.40 2.62 0.33
C VAL A 91 4.32 2.71 1.54
N THR A 92 4.86 3.89 1.85
CA THR A 92 5.69 4.07 3.05
C THR A 92 4.86 3.94 4.32
N GLU A 93 3.66 4.52 4.38
CA GLU A 93 2.80 4.31 5.55
C GLU A 93 2.42 2.82 5.70
N CYS A 94 2.14 2.12 4.60
CA CYS A 94 1.93 0.66 4.65
C CYS A 94 3.16 -0.07 5.20
N ALA A 95 4.35 0.27 4.72
CA ALA A 95 5.61 -0.32 5.18
C ALA A 95 5.86 -0.05 6.66
N CYS A 96 5.72 1.20 7.13
CA CYS A 96 5.82 1.56 8.53
C CYS A 96 4.82 0.77 9.40
N THR A 97 3.58 0.63 8.94
CA THR A 97 2.54 -0.16 9.63
C THR A 97 2.91 -1.64 9.76
N LEU A 98 3.47 -2.24 8.70
CA LEU A 98 3.91 -3.63 8.70
C LEU A 98 5.16 -3.86 9.56
N LEU A 99 6.13 -2.96 9.50
CA LEU A 99 7.34 -2.99 10.33
C LEU A 99 6.98 -2.85 11.81
N ALA A 100 6.09 -1.92 12.15
CA ALA A 100 5.58 -1.76 13.52
C ALA A 100 4.82 -3.01 14.03
N ALA A 101 4.20 -3.78 13.13
CA ALA A 101 3.58 -5.07 13.45
C ALA A 101 4.59 -6.23 13.57
N GLY A 102 5.88 -5.97 13.36
CA GLY A 102 6.97 -6.94 13.54
C GLY A 102 7.42 -7.65 12.26
N ALA A 103 7.09 -7.14 11.08
CA ALA A 103 7.70 -7.62 9.84
C ALA A 103 9.23 -7.45 9.89
N ARG A 104 9.97 -8.43 9.36
CA ARG A 104 11.44 -8.39 9.31
C ARG A 104 11.94 -7.37 8.29
N SER A 105 11.29 -7.33 7.13
CA SER A 105 11.61 -6.38 6.06
C SER A 105 10.38 -6.14 5.20
N VAL A 106 10.33 -4.96 4.56
CA VAL A 106 9.28 -4.59 3.62
C VAL A 106 9.90 -4.06 2.34
N ASP A 107 9.60 -4.72 1.23
CA ASP A 107 9.93 -4.28 -0.13
C ASP A 107 8.69 -3.73 -0.81
N VAL A 108 8.86 -2.83 -1.78
CA VAL A 108 7.75 -2.25 -2.54
C VAL A 108 7.87 -2.62 -4.01
N LEU A 109 6.80 -3.16 -4.56
CA LEU A 109 6.63 -3.43 -5.99
C LEU A 109 5.49 -2.57 -6.52
N ALA A 110 5.78 -1.76 -7.53
CA ALA A 110 4.76 -0.95 -8.21
C ALA A 110 4.84 -1.17 -9.71
N LEU A 111 3.69 -1.27 -10.37
CA LEU A 111 3.64 -1.43 -11.83
C LEU A 111 4.14 -0.17 -12.55
N THR A 112 3.78 1.01 -12.04
CA THR A 112 4.17 2.30 -12.61
C THR A 112 4.80 3.19 -11.55
N ARG A 113 5.84 3.94 -11.91
CA ARG A 113 6.41 5.02 -11.09
C ARG A 113 6.25 6.35 -11.80
N VAL A 114 5.67 7.33 -11.12
CA VAL A 114 5.60 8.70 -11.63
C VAL A 114 6.95 9.37 -11.39
N ILE A 115 7.56 9.84 -12.47
CA ILE A 115 8.80 10.63 -12.44
C ILE A 115 8.39 12.10 -12.31
N VAL A 116 8.86 12.76 -11.25
CA VAL A 116 8.70 14.21 -11.11
C VAL A 116 9.96 14.86 -11.72
N PRO A 117 9.83 15.78 -12.69
CA PRO A 117 10.98 16.47 -13.26
C PRO A 117 11.78 17.18 -12.17
N VAL A 118 13.10 17.02 -12.16
CA VAL A 118 14.00 17.75 -11.27
C VAL A 118 14.02 19.21 -11.73
N GLY A 119 13.35 20.11 -11.02
CA GLY A 119 13.45 21.56 -11.29
C GLY A 119 12.19 22.38 -11.04
N GLU A 120 10.99 21.78 -11.09
CA GLU A 120 9.75 22.51 -10.79
C GLU A 120 9.41 22.40 -9.30
N LYS A 121 9.75 23.47 -8.56
CA LYS A 121 9.17 23.71 -7.24
C LYS A 121 7.65 23.86 -7.39
N ARG A 122 6.90 23.03 -6.66
CA ARG A 122 5.48 23.29 -6.36
C ARG A 122 5.37 24.17 -5.12
#